data_AF-T0YYK6-F1
#
_entry.id   AF-T0YYK6-F1
#
_cell.length_a   1.000
_cell.length_b   1.000
_cell.length_c   1.000
_cell.angle_alpha   90.00
_cell.angle_beta   90.00
_cell.angle_gamma   90.00
#
_symmetry.space_group_name_H-M   'P 1'
#
loop_
_entity.id
_entity.type
_entity.pdbx_description
1 polymer ?
#
loop_
_entity_poly.entity_id
_entity_poly.type
_entity_poly.pdbx_seq_one_letter_code
_entity_poly.pdbx_strand_id
1 'polypeptide(L)'
;MDFYACHEGLHLLYEQAQTRFIPRQNRWYNLSTHMPWVGMRTAKLDAAHVEYFRGIANPIGVKIGPAMDDAWLQGLIAALNPQDQPGRLTLIHRFGVKEIEKSLPKMIEAVRQTGQSVLWVCDPMHGNTETSTGGLNDPAVRE
;
A
#
# COMPACT_ATOMS: atom_id res chain seq x y z
N MET A 1 -7.11 3.87 25.30
CA MET A 1 -6.73 4.40 23.98
C MET A 1 -5.81 3.36 23.37
N ASP A 2 -6.15 2.88 22.19
CA ASP A 2 -5.40 1.81 21.54
C ASP A 2 -4.44 2.40 20.52
N PHE A 3 -3.23 1.83 20.44
CA PHE A 3 -2.18 2.24 19.53
C PHE A 3 -1.76 1.06 18.66
N TYR A 4 -1.50 1.34 17.39
CA TYR A 4 -1.13 0.34 16.39
C TYR A 4 0.20 0.72 15.72
N ALA A 5 0.95 -0.30 15.31
CA ALA A 5 2.22 -0.17 14.61
C ALA A 5 2.05 -0.53 13.12
N CYS A 6 2.79 0.17 12.25
CA CYS A 6 2.88 -0.10 10.81
C CYS A 6 4.31 0.15 10.30
N HIS A 7 4.75 -0.61 9.29
CA HIS A 7 6.00 -0.38 8.55
C HIS A 7 5.92 -0.96 7.13
N GLU A 8 6.86 -0.60 6.26
CA GLU A 8 6.98 -1.20 4.93
C GLU A 8 7.51 -2.62 5.05
N GLY A 9 6.76 -3.62 4.58
CA GLY A 9 7.17 -5.03 4.60
C GLY A 9 8.25 -5.33 3.56
N LEU A 10 9.40 -4.66 3.67
CA LEU A 10 10.43 -4.59 2.65
C LEU A 10 11.40 -5.79 2.69
N HIS A 11 11.94 -6.08 3.87
CA HIS A 11 12.95 -7.12 4.06
C HIS A 11 12.28 -8.49 4.27
N LEU A 12 11.90 -9.16 3.18
CA LEU A 12 11.05 -10.36 3.24
C LEU A 12 11.56 -11.50 4.14
N LEU A 13 12.88 -11.67 4.29
CA LEU A 13 13.42 -12.65 5.23
C LEU A 13 13.09 -12.33 6.69
N TYR A 14 13.03 -11.03 7.03
CA TYR A 14 12.63 -10.57 8.36
C TYR A 14 11.12 -10.75 8.54
N GLU A 15 10.33 -10.34 7.55
CA GLU A 15 8.87 -10.48 7.58
C GLU A 15 8.42 -11.94 7.68
N GLN A 16 9.03 -12.83 6.89
CA GLN A 16 8.82 -14.28 6.96
C GLN A 16 9.19 -14.83 8.34
N ALA A 17 10.32 -14.42 8.91
CA ALA A 17 10.75 -14.88 10.23
C ALA A 17 9.81 -14.44 11.37
N GLN A 18 9.05 -13.35 11.20
CA GLN A 18 8.05 -12.88 12.16
C GLN A 18 6.62 -13.36 11.86
N THR A 19 6.41 -14.08 10.75
CA THR A 19 5.10 -14.62 10.37
C THR A 19 4.75 -15.86 11.16
N ARG A 20 3.55 -15.89 11.75
CA ARG A 20 3.05 -17.01 12.55
C ARG A 20 1.67 -17.42 12.11
N PHE A 21 1.43 -18.73 12.09
CA PHE A 21 0.09 -19.26 11.97
C PHE A 21 -0.62 -19.12 13.32
N ILE A 22 -1.84 -18.58 13.31
CA ILE A 22 -2.66 -18.37 14.50
C ILE A 22 -3.80 -19.41 14.48
N PRO A 23 -3.71 -20.50 15.28
CA PRO A 23 -4.65 -21.62 15.18
C PRO A 23 -6.11 -21.22 15.41
N ARG A 24 -6.38 -20.35 16.40
CA ARG A 24 -7.73 -19.85 16.70
C ARG A 24 -8.39 -19.04 15.58
N GLN A 25 -7.60 -18.55 14.61
CA GLN A 25 -8.08 -17.80 13.45
C GLN A 25 -7.90 -18.58 12.14
N ASN A 26 -7.23 -19.74 12.18
CA ASN A 26 -6.88 -20.56 11.02
C ASN A 26 -6.21 -19.76 9.89
N ARG A 27 -5.32 -18.83 10.23
CA ARG A 27 -4.74 -17.84 9.31
C ARG A 27 -3.29 -17.52 9.68
N TRP A 28 -2.50 -17.13 8.68
CA TRP A 28 -1.15 -16.60 8.86
C TRP A 28 -1.19 -15.10 9.13
N TYR A 29 -0.41 -14.63 10.10
CA TYR A 29 -0.24 -13.21 10.38
C TYR A 29 1.24 -12.88 10.43
N ASN A 30 1.59 -11.74 9.86
CA ASN A 30 2.87 -11.11 10.14
C ASN A 30 2.78 -10.41 11.49
N LEU A 31 3.49 -10.93 12.51
CA LEU A 31 3.43 -10.38 13.87
C LEU A 31 4.48 -9.30 14.13
N SER A 32 5.25 -8.89 13.12
CA SER A 32 6.17 -7.75 13.24
C SER A 32 5.42 -6.42 13.38
N THR A 33 4.15 -6.35 12.94
CA THR A 33 3.37 -5.12 12.87
C THR A 33 1.88 -5.37 12.73
N HIS A 34 1.05 -4.36 12.99
CA HIS A 34 -0.41 -4.52 12.85
C HIS A 34 -0.85 -4.36 11.40
N MET A 35 -0.28 -3.38 10.69
CA MET A 35 -0.58 -3.11 9.28
C MET A 35 0.71 -2.90 8.48
N PRO A 36 1.26 -3.93 7.81
CA PRO A 36 2.38 -3.72 6.89
C PRO A 36 1.90 -3.08 5.59
N TRP A 37 2.79 -2.38 4.86
CA TRP A 37 2.49 -1.91 3.50
C TRP A 37 3.55 -2.33 2.47
N VAL A 38 3.14 -2.37 1.19
CA VAL A 38 4.03 -2.54 0.04
C VAL A 38 4.34 -1.18 -0.58
N GLY A 39 5.63 -0.88 -0.78
CA GLY A 39 6.07 0.33 -1.46
C GLY A 39 5.87 0.29 -2.98
N MET A 40 5.84 1.45 -3.62
CA MET A 40 5.66 1.56 -5.09
C MET A 40 6.71 0.79 -5.90
N ARG A 41 7.94 0.67 -5.36
CA ARG A 41 9.06 0.02 -6.05
C ARG A 41 9.05 -1.51 -5.90
N THR A 42 8.22 -2.03 -5.02
CA THR A 42 8.13 -3.46 -4.67
C THR A 42 6.74 -4.05 -4.99
N ALA A 43 5.79 -3.23 -5.45
CA ALA A 43 4.41 -3.62 -5.76
C ALA A 43 4.21 -4.24 -7.16
N LYS A 44 5.20 -4.96 -7.70
CA LYS A 44 5.00 -5.71 -8.95
C LYS A 44 4.08 -6.91 -8.68
N LEU A 45 3.01 -7.05 -9.46
CA LEU A 45 1.92 -8.03 -9.26
C LEU A 45 2.41 -9.46 -9.02
N ASP A 46 3.32 -9.90 -9.86
CA ASP A 46 3.86 -11.26 -9.94
C ASP A 46 5.23 -11.37 -9.23
N ALA A 47 5.48 -10.51 -8.25
CA ALA A 47 6.71 -10.50 -7.45
C ALA A 47 6.48 -10.91 -5.99
N ALA A 48 7.59 -11.19 -5.29
CA ALA A 48 7.62 -11.78 -3.97
C ALA A 48 6.86 -10.97 -2.89
N HIS A 49 6.87 -9.64 -2.95
CA HIS A 49 6.15 -8.81 -1.99
C HIS A 49 4.64 -8.96 -2.12
N VAL A 50 4.09 -8.92 -3.33
CA VAL A 50 2.64 -9.10 -3.54
C VAL A 50 2.22 -10.51 -3.14
N GLU A 51 3.01 -11.52 -3.49
CA GLU A 51 2.74 -12.91 -3.09
C GLU A 51 2.77 -13.10 -1.57
N TYR A 52 3.75 -12.52 -0.89
CA TYR A 52 3.81 -12.56 0.58
C TYR A 52 2.59 -11.86 1.22
N PHE A 53 2.22 -10.68 0.73
CA PHE A 53 1.07 -9.93 1.26
C PHE A 53 -0.28 -10.60 0.97
N ARG A 54 -0.39 -11.34 -0.14
CA ARG A 54 -1.55 -12.19 -0.46
C ARG A 54 -1.77 -13.28 0.59
N GLY A 55 -0.70 -13.81 1.19
CA GLY A 55 -0.74 -14.92 2.13
C GLY A 55 -1.00 -14.55 3.60
N ILE A 56 -0.72 -13.32 4.02
CA ILE A 56 -0.93 -12.87 5.41
C ILE A 56 -2.33 -12.30 5.62
N ALA A 57 -2.86 -12.37 6.84
CA ALA A 57 -4.22 -11.94 7.20
C ALA A 57 -4.30 -10.55 7.83
N ASN A 58 -3.17 -9.85 8.03
CA ASN A 58 -3.14 -8.47 8.48
C ASN A 58 -3.99 -7.56 7.56
N PRO A 59 -4.57 -6.45 8.05
CA PRO A 59 -4.86 -5.32 7.18
C PRO A 59 -3.57 -4.88 6.49
N ILE A 60 -3.64 -4.53 5.21
CA ILE A 60 -2.44 -4.22 4.41
C ILE A 60 -2.59 -2.91 3.66
N GLY A 61 -1.48 -2.20 3.53
CA GLY A 61 -1.37 -1.01 2.68
C GLY A 61 -0.63 -1.28 1.37
N VAL A 62 -0.93 -0.52 0.34
CA VAL A 62 -0.11 -0.42 -0.88
C VAL A 62 0.05 1.04 -1.25
N LYS A 63 1.30 1.48 -1.44
CA LYS A 63 1.59 2.81 -1.97
C LYS A 63 1.18 2.85 -3.45
N ILE A 64 0.48 3.90 -3.85
CA ILE A 64 0.03 4.13 -5.22
C ILE A 64 0.45 5.54 -5.70
N GLY A 65 0.79 5.70 -6.98
CA GLY A 65 1.35 6.95 -7.51
C GLY A 65 1.15 7.12 -9.02
N PRO A 66 1.62 8.24 -9.62
CA PRO A 66 1.21 8.66 -10.97
C PRO A 66 1.74 7.76 -12.10
N ALA A 67 2.70 6.88 -11.82
CA ALA A 67 3.31 5.99 -12.81
C ALA A 67 2.54 4.69 -13.07
N MET A 68 1.42 4.45 -12.36
CA MET A 68 0.63 3.23 -12.51
C MET A 68 -0.52 3.39 -13.50
N ASP A 69 -0.93 2.29 -14.10
CA ASP A 69 -2.13 2.20 -14.94
C ASP A 69 -3.29 1.49 -14.23
N ASP A 70 -4.48 1.59 -14.83
CA ASP A 70 -5.72 1.04 -14.28
C ASP A 70 -5.64 -0.49 -14.17
N ALA A 71 -5.07 -1.18 -15.18
CA ALA A 71 -4.99 -2.64 -15.21
C ALA A 71 -4.12 -3.18 -14.07
N TRP A 72 -3.00 -2.51 -13.80
CA TRP A 72 -2.11 -2.85 -12.68
C TRP A 72 -2.82 -2.66 -11.34
N LEU A 73 -3.53 -1.55 -11.16
CA LEU A 73 -4.27 -1.27 -9.92
C LEU A 73 -5.37 -2.30 -9.70
N GLN A 74 -6.16 -2.60 -10.72
CA GLN A 74 -7.23 -3.60 -10.65
C GLN A 74 -6.67 -5.00 -10.37
N GLY A 75 -5.57 -5.37 -11.01
CA GLY A 75 -4.86 -6.63 -10.73
C GLY A 75 -4.38 -6.72 -9.29
N LEU A 76 -3.91 -5.62 -8.70
CA LEU A 76 -3.42 -5.60 -7.32
C LEU A 76 -4.56 -5.81 -6.33
N ILE A 77 -5.70 -5.15 -6.56
CA ILE A 77 -6.87 -5.29 -5.69
C ILE A 77 -7.40 -6.72 -5.77
N ALA A 78 -7.48 -7.31 -6.97
CA ALA A 78 -7.85 -8.70 -7.14
C ALA A 78 -6.89 -9.66 -6.41
N ALA A 79 -5.58 -9.40 -6.44
CA ALA A 79 -4.58 -10.22 -5.77
C ALA A 79 -4.62 -10.09 -4.24
N LEU A 80 -4.82 -8.87 -3.72
CA LEU A 80 -4.61 -8.55 -2.30
C LEU A 80 -5.90 -8.52 -1.46
N ASN A 81 -7.05 -8.34 -2.10
CA ASN A 81 -8.38 -8.40 -1.48
C ASN A 81 -9.37 -9.28 -2.28
N PRO A 82 -9.05 -10.55 -2.59
CA PRO A 82 -9.86 -11.38 -3.49
C PRO A 82 -11.28 -11.69 -2.97
N GLN A 83 -11.56 -11.53 -1.67
CA GLN A 83 -12.89 -11.74 -1.08
C GLN A 83 -13.61 -10.42 -0.77
N ASP A 84 -13.10 -9.29 -1.25
CA ASP A 84 -13.67 -7.96 -1.00
C ASP A 84 -13.98 -7.71 0.50
N GLN A 85 -13.04 -8.01 1.37
CA GLN A 85 -13.19 -7.79 2.82
C GLN A 85 -13.01 -6.30 3.12
N PRO A 86 -14.03 -5.57 3.63
CA PRO A 86 -13.86 -4.16 3.97
C PRO A 86 -12.76 -3.95 5.01
N GLY A 87 -11.90 -2.96 4.79
CA GLY A 87 -10.76 -2.67 5.66
C GLY A 87 -9.54 -3.58 5.47
N ARG A 88 -9.59 -4.56 4.55
CA ARG A 88 -8.44 -5.40 4.21
C ARG A 88 -7.34 -4.63 3.51
N LEU A 89 -7.69 -3.87 2.47
CA LEU A 89 -6.73 -3.19 1.59
C LEU A 89 -6.87 -1.67 1.70
N THR A 90 -5.76 -1.02 2.01
CA THR A 90 -5.61 0.43 2.03
C THR A 90 -4.74 0.89 0.86
N LEU A 91 -5.28 1.75 0.01
CA LEU A 91 -4.54 2.44 -1.04
C LEU A 91 -3.97 3.76 -0.50
N ILE A 92 -2.64 3.84 -0.41
CA ILE A 92 -1.91 4.98 0.15
C ILE A 92 -1.40 5.83 -1.02
N HIS A 93 -2.15 6.87 -1.40
CA HIS A 93 -1.84 7.66 -2.58
C HIS A 93 -0.82 8.76 -2.34
N ARG A 94 0.15 8.90 -3.26
CA ARG A 94 1.25 9.87 -3.18
C ARG A 94 1.51 10.58 -4.52
N PHE A 95 0.46 11.17 -5.10
CA PHE A 95 0.54 11.85 -6.41
C PHE A 95 1.36 13.13 -6.40
N GLY A 96 1.45 13.81 -5.26
CA GLY A 96 2.00 15.15 -5.18
C GLY A 96 0.98 16.20 -5.62
N VAL A 97 1.21 17.44 -5.18
CA VAL A 97 0.26 18.56 -5.32
C VAL A 97 -0.04 18.89 -6.79
N LYS A 98 0.93 18.70 -7.69
CA LYS A 98 0.79 19.01 -9.12
C LYS A 98 -0.09 18.01 -9.89
N GLU A 99 -0.17 16.75 -9.43
CA GLU A 99 -0.80 15.67 -10.20
C GLU A 99 -2.06 15.11 -9.53
N ILE A 100 -2.31 15.42 -8.25
CA ILE A 100 -3.41 14.79 -7.48
C ILE A 100 -4.79 15.06 -8.09
N GLU A 101 -5.09 16.29 -8.51
CA GLU A 101 -6.40 16.66 -9.07
C GLU A 101 -6.73 15.88 -10.35
N LYS A 102 -5.71 15.56 -11.14
CA LYS A 102 -5.84 14.78 -12.37
C LYS A 102 -5.86 13.28 -12.12
N SER A 103 -5.02 12.81 -11.18
CA SER A 103 -4.72 11.39 -11.03
C SER A 103 -5.69 10.67 -10.09
N LEU A 104 -6.04 11.28 -8.95
CA LEU A 104 -6.88 10.63 -7.95
C LEU A 104 -8.29 10.29 -8.47
N PRO A 105 -9.01 11.18 -9.19
CA PRO A 105 -10.33 10.84 -9.73
C PRO A 105 -10.30 9.65 -10.68
N LYS A 106 -9.28 9.56 -11.56
CA LYS A 106 -9.12 8.43 -12.48
C LYS A 106 -8.92 7.11 -11.73
N MET A 107 -8.09 7.12 -10.70
CA MET A 107 -7.83 5.92 -9.89
C MET A 107 -9.05 5.50 -9.08
N ILE A 108 -9.83 6.46 -8.55
CA ILE A 108 -11.09 6.15 -7.89
C ILE A 108 -12.04 5.45 -8.86
N GLU A 109 -12.12 5.91 -10.11
CA GLU A 109 -12.95 5.26 -11.13
C GLU A 109 -12.45 3.87 -11.50
N ALA A 110 -11.14 3.68 -11.66
CA ALA A 110 -10.55 2.37 -11.89
C ALA A 110 -10.86 1.36 -10.77
N VAL A 111 -10.86 1.82 -9.50
CA VAL A 111 -11.31 1.00 -8.37
C VAL A 111 -12.81 0.71 -8.44
N ARG A 112 -13.65 1.71 -8.72
CA ARG A 112 -15.11 1.51 -8.84
C ARG A 112 -15.48 0.46 -9.89
N GLN A 113 -14.74 0.40 -10.99
CA GLN A 113 -14.94 -0.61 -12.04
C GLN A 113 -14.67 -2.04 -11.58
N THR A 114 -13.89 -2.25 -10.51
CA THR A 114 -13.69 -3.58 -9.91
C THR A 114 -14.89 -4.04 -9.08
N GLY A 115 -15.74 -3.11 -8.63
CA GLY A 115 -16.78 -3.37 -7.63
C GLY A 115 -16.26 -3.65 -6.22
N GLN A 116 -14.93 -3.59 -5.99
CA GLN A 116 -14.31 -3.90 -4.71
C GLN A 116 -14.13 -2.65 -3.83
N SER A 117 -14.11 -2.87 -2.53
CA SER A 117 -13.96 -1.89 -1.47
C SER A 117 -12.50 -1.78 -1.01
N VAL A 118 -12.01 -0.54 -0.93
CA VAL A 118 -10.68 -0.21 -0.39
C VAL A 118 -10.77 1.01 0.52
N LEU A 119 -9.82 1.13 1.44
CA LEU A 119 -9.62 2.35 2.23
C LEU A 119 -8.63 3.27 1.51
N TRP A 120 -8.91 4.57 1.50
CA TRP A 120 -8.03 5.57 0.89
C TRP A 120 -7.26 6.35 1.96
N VAL A 121 -5.95 6.43 1.84
CA VAL A 121 -5.07 7.26 2.69
C VAL A 121 -4.24 8.18 1.80
N CYS A 122 -4.14 9.44 2.19
CA CYS A 122 -3.24 10.41 1.56
C CYS A 122 -1.85 10.34 2.19
N ASP A 123 -0.82 10.15 1.36
CA ASP A 123 0.58 10.43 1.68
C ASP A 123 1.02 11.68 0.91
N PRO A 124 0.89 12.88 1.51
CA PRO A 124 1.22 14.14 0.85
C PRO A 124 2.74 14.42 0.86
N MET A 125 3.58 13.50 1.33
CA MET A 125 5.01 13.75 1.52
C MET A 125 5.82 13.20 0.35
N HIS A 126 5.70 11.91 0.07
CA HIS A 126 6.58 11.24 -0.89
C HIS A 126 6.33 11.65 -2.35
N GLY A 127 5.20 12.29 -2.66
CA GLY A 127 4.92 12.85 -3.99
C GLY A 127 5.47 14.27 -4.19
N ASN A 128 5.98 14.91 -3.13
CA ASN A 128 6.35 16.33 -3.11
C ASN A 128 7.81 16.56 -2.69
N THR A 129 8.66 15.52 -2.73
CA THR A 129 10.08 15.63 -2.39
C THR A 129 10.83 16.39 -3.50
N GLU A 130 11.47 17.49 -3.14
CA GLU A 130 12.38 18.24 -4.02
C GLU A 130 13.83 18.01 -3.54
N THR A 131 14.76 17.80 -4.49
CA THR A 131 16.19 17.65 -4.17
C THR A 131 16.85 19.03 -4.21
N SER A 132 17.35 19.48 -3.07
CA SER A 132 18.17 20.70 -2.98
C SER A 132 19.54 20.47 -3.62
N THR A 133 20.17 21.54 -4.11
CA THR A 133 21.50 21.52 -4.72
C THR A 133 22.61 20.94 -3.82
N GLY A 134 22.38 20.86 -2.51
CA GLY A 134 23.27 20.22 -1.53
C GLY A 134 23.02 18.73 -1.27
N GLY A 135 22.10 18.08 -1.98
CA GLY A 135 21.74 16.67 -1.76
C GLY A 135 20.77 16.44 -0.59
N LEU A 136 20.29 17.51 0.05
CA LEU A 136 19.20 17.44 1.02
C LEU A 136 17.87 17.22 0.27
N ASN A 137 17.11 16.20 0.65
CA ASN A 137 15.77 15.95 0.13
C ASN A 137 14.76 16.40 1.18
N ASP A 138 13.97 17.43 0.87
CA ASP A 138 12.93 17.94 1.77
C ASP A 138 11.60 17.98 1.00
N PRO A 139 10.49 17.47 1.55
CA PRO A 139 9.16 17.80 1.03
C PRO A 139 9.00 19.32 0.97
N ALA A 140 8.59 19.84 -0.18
CA ALA A 140 8.29 21.26 -0.30
C ALA A 140 7.07 21.62 0.57
N VAL A 141 7.32 22.11 1.80
CA VAL A 141 6.29 22.68 2.66
C VAL A 141 5.95 24.05 2.10
N ARG A 142 4.78 24.18 1.50
CA ARG A 142 4.25 25.47 1.02
C ARG A 142 3.08 25.85 1.92
N GLU A 143 3.13 27.06 2.46
CA GLU A 143 2.01 27.68 3.21
C GLU A 143 0.78 27.87 2.32
#